data_AF-A0AB38HZD8-F1
#
_entry.id   AF-A0AB38HZD8-F1
#
_cell.length_a   1.000
_cell.length_b   1.000
_cell.length_c   1.000
_cell.angle_alpha   90.00
_cell.angle_beta   90.00
_cell.angle_gamma   90.00
#
_symmetry.space_group_name_H-M   'P 1'
#
loop_
_entity.id
_entity.type
_entity.pdbx_description
1 polymer ?
#
loop_
_entity_poly.entity_id
_entity_poly.type
_entity_poly.pdbx_seq_one_letter_code
_entity_poly.pdbx_strand_id
1 'polypeptide(L)' 'MNGLASSLAEIEALKGITGKTACDIVVCPPFTPIERAAGSGVVIGTQDCLNSRQPVELQ' A
#
# COMPACT_ATOMS: atom_id res chain seq x y z
N MET A 1 4.84 9.44 7.78
CA MET A 1 3.98 8.24 7.72
C MET A 1 2.54 8.69 7.95
N ASN A 2 1.76 8.82 6.88
CA ASN A 2 0.37 9.30 6.93
C ASN A 2 -0.56 8.17 6.45
N GLY A 3 -1.82 8.20 6.86
CA GLY A 3 -2.82 7.21 6.49
C GLY A 3 -3.45 6.58 7.71
N LEU A 4 -4.66 7.04 8.04
CA LEU A 4 -5.51 6.44 9.05
C LEU A 4 -6.46 5.44 8.38
N ALA A 5 -7.07 4.56 9.18
CA ALA A 5 -8.10 3.66 8.68
C ALA A 5 -9.27 4.40 8.00
N SER A 6 -9.56 5.64 8.41
CA SER A 6 -10.57 6.51 7.79
C SER A 6 -10.17 7.03 6.41
N SER A 7 -8.88 7.09 6.09
CA SER A 7 -8.36 7.56 4.79
C SER A 7 -8.45 6.51 3.69
N LEU A 8 -8.93 5.29 3.96
CA LEU A 8 -9.02 4.22 2.96
C LEU A 8 -9.97 4.54 1.80
N ALA A 9 -10.94 5.43 2.01
CA ALA A 9 -11.82 5.91 0.94
C ALA A 9 -11.03 6.57 -0.22
N GLU A 10 -9.86 7.14 0.06
CA GLU A 10 -8.98 7.72 -0.96
C GLU A 10 -8.40 6.65 -1.89
N ILE A 11 -8.12 5.44 -1.36
CA ILE A 11 -7.66 4.30 -2.16
C ILE A 11 -8.80 3.76 -3.03
N GLU A 12 -10.01 3.70 -2.48
CA GLU A 12 -11.20 3.24 -3.20
C GLU A 12 -11.50 4.11 -4.44
N ALA A 13 -11.24 5.41 -4.36
CA ALA A 13 -11.39 6.34 -5.48
C ALA A 13 -10.49 5.99 -6.69
N LEU A 14 -9.38 5.28 -6.48
CA LEU A 14 -8.45 4.90 -7.55
C LEU A 14 -8.96 3.72 -8.40
N LYS A 15 -9.85 2.86 -7.88
CA LYS A 15 -10.35 1.67 -8.62
C LYS A 15 -10.94 2.00 -9.98
N GLY A 16 -11.60 3.15 -10.10
CA GLY A 16 -12.25 3.58 -11.33
C GLY A 16 -11.26 3.98 -12.44
N ILE A 17 -9.98 4.16 -12.08
CA ILE A 17 -8.92 4.72 -12.94
C ILE A 17 -7.85 3.66 -13.23
N THR A 18 -7.57 2.75 -12.29
CA THR A 18 -6.62 1.65 -12.48
C THR A 18 -6.99 0.81 -13.71
N GLY A 19 -6.03 0.61 -14.64
CA GLY A 19 -6.22 -0.12 -15.90
C GLY A 19 -6.78 0.72 -17.06
N LYS A 20 -7.13 2.00 -16.83
CA LYS A 20 -7.52 2.96 -17.88
C LYS A 20 -6.42 3.97 -18.21
N THR A 21 -5.34 3.97 -17.44
CA THR A 21 -4.18 4.85 -17.61
C THR A 21 -3.13 4.18 -18.49
N ALA A 22 -2.27 4.98 -19.12
CA ALA A 22 -1.13 4.49 -19.90
C ALA A 22 0.01 3.91 -19.02
N CYS A 23 -0.17 3.89 -17.71
CA CYS A 23 0.80 3.44 -16.72
C CYS A 23 0.14 2.61 -15.62
N ASP A 24 0.95 1.80 -14.95
CA ASP A 24 0.55 1.05 -13.76
C ASP A 24 0.55 1.95 -12.53
N ILE A 25 -0.41 1.71 -11.64
CA ILE A 25 -0.56 2.45 -10.38
C ILE A 25 -0.43 1.46 -9.23
N VAL A 26 0.48 1.77 -8.30
CA VAL A 26 0.69 1.00 -7.07
C VAL A 26 0.60 1.96 -5.89
N VAL A 27 -0.13 1.57 -4.84
CA VAL A 27 -0.25 2.34 -3.59
C VAL A 27 0.51 1.63 -2.47
N CYS A 28 1.39 2.36 -1.77
CA CYS A 28 2.16 1.83 -0.63
C CYS A 28 1.74 2.50 0.68
N PRO A 29 0.67 2.03 1.36
CA PRO A 29 0.20 2.62 2.61
C PRO A 29 1.14 2.31 3.80
N PRO A 30 0.93 2.92 4.98
CA PRO A 30 1.54 2.44 6.23
C PRO A 30 1.18 0.97 6.48
N PHE A 31 2.03 0.26 7.22
CA PHE A 31 1.82 -1.15 7.51
C PHE A 31 0.51 -1.40 8.28
N THR A 32 0.12 -0.53 9.21
CA THR A 32 -1.07 -0.72 10.04
C THR A 32 -2.36 -0.94 9.22
N PRO A 33 -2.69 -0.11 8.20
CA PRO A 33 -3.87 -0.34 7.36
C PRO A 33 -3.64 -1.28 6.14
N ILE A 34 -2.47 -1.90 5.97
CA ILE A 34 -2.11 -2.57 4.71
C ILE A 34 -3.04 -3.74 4.34
N GLU A 35 -3.49 -4.51 5.33
CA GLU A 35 -4.42 -5.63 5.14
C GLU A 35 -5.76 -5.14 4.57
N ARG A 36 -6.29 -4.04 5.13
CA ARG A 36 -7.55 -3.47 4.66
C ARG A 36 -7.41 -2.82 3.29
N ALA A 37 -6.25 -2.20 3.01
CA ALA A 37 -5.95 -1.64 1.69
C ALA A 37 -5.85 -2.72 0.61
N ALA A 38 -5.30 -3.90 0.93
CA ALA A 38 -5.19 -5.03 -0.02
C ALA A 38 -6.57 -5.52 -0.52
N GLY A 39 -7.61 -5.38 0.29
CA GLY A 39 -8.99 -5.69 -0.10
C GLY A 39 -9.63 -4.69 -1.08
N SER A 40 -8.96 -3.58 -1.41
CA SER A 40 -9.51 -2.57 -2.32
C SER A 40 -9.54 -3.01 -3.78
N GLY A 41 -8.72 -3.97 -4.21
CA GLY A 41 -8.60 -4.30 -5.64
C GLY A 41 -7.79 -3.28 -6.45
N VAL A 42 -7.17 -2.30 -5.78
CA VAL A 42 -6.00 -1.56 -6.29
C VAL A 42 -4.74 -2.38 -5.99
N VAL A 43 -3.69 -2.27 -6.81
CA VAL A 43 -2.41 -2.94 -6.54
C VAL A 43 -1.73 -2.26 -5.35
N ILE A 44 -1.42 -3.05 -4.31
CA ILE A 44 -0.83 -2.56 -3.05
C ILE A 44 0.61 -3.07 -2.90
N GLY A 45 1.53 -2.16 -2.55
CA GLY A 45 2.90 -2.46 -2.12
C GLY A 45 3.13 -2.10 -0.64
N THR A 46 4.31 -2.41 -0.12
CA THR A 46 4.75 -1.96 1.20
C THR A 46 5.64 -0.71 1.08
N GLN A 47 5.72 0.11 2.13
CA GLN A 47 6.67 1.23 2.16
C GLN A 47 8.11 0.78 2.41
N ASP A 48 8.28 -0.37 3.04
CA ASP A 48 9.59 -0.93 3.34
C ASP A 48 9.51 -2.47 3.39
N CYS A 49 10.66 -3.13 3.43
CA CYS A 49 10.75 -4.56 3.71
C CYS A 49 12.08 -4.88 4.39
N LEU A 50 12.08 -5.96 5.19
CA LEU A 50 13.33 -6.47 5.74
C LEU A 50 14.21 -7.00 4.62
N ASN A 51 15.44 -6.50 4.54
CA ASN A 51 16.46 -7.09 3.70
C ASN A 51 16.96 -8.40 4.33
N SER A 52 16.60 -9.54 3.74
CA SER A 52 17.00 -10.87 4.23
C SER A 52 18.51 -11.13 4.22
N ARG A 53 19.31 -10.25 3.60
CA ARG A 53 20.78 -10.33 3.59
C ARG A 53 21.46 -9.49 4.66
N GLN A 54 20.71 -8.71 5.44
CA GLN A 54 21.25 -7.97 6.58
C GLN A 54 20.87 -8.66 7.88
N PRO A 55 21.81 -8.80 8.85
CA PRO A 55 21.48 -9.26 10.18
C PRO A 55 20.41 -8.36 10.79
N VAL A 56 19.32 -8.94 11.28
CA VAL A 56 18.32 -8.19 12.05
C VAL A 56 18.87 -8.01 13.45
N GLU A 57 19.35 -6.80 13.78
CA GLU A 57 19.58 -6.41 15.17
C GLU A 57 18.22 -6.19 15.84
N LEU A 58 17.78 -7.19 16.60
CA LEU A 58 16.63 -7.06 17.48
C LEU A 58 17.07 -6.19 18.67
N GLN A 59 16.69 -4.91 18.67
CA GLN A 59 16.81 -4.04 19.84
C GLN A 59 15.68 -4.30 20.83
#